data_AF-A0A8S3EAD3-F1
#
_entry.id   AF-A0A8S3EAD3-F1
#
_cell.length_a   1.000
_cell.length_b   1.000
_cell.length_c   1.000
_cell.angle_alpha   90.00
_cell.angle_beta   90.00
_cell.angle_gamma   90.00
#
_symmetry.space_group_name_H-M   'P 1'
#
loop_
_entity.id
_entity.type
_entity.pdbx_description
1 polymer ?
#
loop_
_entity_poly.entity_id
_entity_poly.type
_entity_poly.pdbx_seq_one_letter_code
_entity_poly.pdbx_strand_id
1 'polypeptide(L)' 'MKPLRWIHTQLDELPQLSSQDITTHAKIMNDHASWDREKTIVITCSFTSGP' A
#
# COMPACT_ATOMS: atom_id res chain seq x y z
N MET A 1 19.08 0.32 -7.10
CA MET A 1 17.85 0.97 -6.59
C MET A 1 17.20 0.04 -5.57
N LYS A 2 16.86 0.54 -4.38
CA LYS A 2 16.11 -0.23 -3.37
C LYS A 2 14.65 -0.33 -3.84
N PRO A 3 13.95 -1.48 -3.71
CA PRO A 3 12.61 -1.66 -4.26
C PRO A 3 11.64 -0.59 -3.72
N LEU A 4 11.06 0.16 -4.65
CA LEU A 4 10.19 1.30 -4.37
C LEU A 4 8.73 0.84 -4.30
N ARG A 5 8.34 0.25 -3.16
CA ARG A 5 6.96 0.26 -2.63
C ARG A 5 5.89 -0.27 -3.63
N TRP A 6 4.61 -0.12 -3.32
CA TRP A 6 3.51 -0.41 -4.26
C TRP A 6 2.43 0.66 -4.16
N ILE A 7 1.76 0.89 -5.29
CA ILE A 7 0.67 1.85 -5.44
C ILE A 7 -0.51 1.15 -6.11
N HIS A 8 -1.71 1.46 -5.67
CA HIS A 8 -2.94 1.01 -6.33
C HIS A 8 -4.03 2.07 -6.25
N THR A 9 -5.03 1.92 -7.09
CA THR A 9 -6.26 2.71 -7.04
C THR A 9 -7.26 2.06 -6.09
N GLN A 10 -8.12 2.88 -5.47
CA GLN A 10 -9.30 2.46 -4.73
C GLN A 10 -10.50 3.32 -5.14
N LEU A 11 -11.70 2.75 -5.06
CA LEU A 11 -12.92 3.44 -5.49
C LEU A 11 -13.34 4.53 -4.50
N ASP A 12 -13.37 4.21 -3.22
CA ASP A 12 -13.78 5.13 -2.16
C ASP A 12 -12.56 5.62 -1.36
N GLU A 13 -12.63 6.84 -0.83
CA GLU A 13 -11.65 7.32 0.14
C GLU A 13 -11.96 6.74 1.52
N LEU A 14 -11.04 5.91 2.02
CA LEU A 14 -11.14 5.33 3.35
C LEU A 14 -10.33 6.16 4.37
N PRO A 15 -10.86 6.38 5.59
CA PRO A 15 -10.12 7.09 6.65
C PRO A 15 -8.91 6.30 7.18
N GLN A 16 -8.84 5.01 6.84
CA GLN A 16 -7.80 4.08 7.25
C GLN A 16 -7.46 3.13 6.10
N LEU A 17 -6.27 2.52 6.17
CA LEU A 17 -5.86 1.51 5.20
C LEU A 17 -6.81 0.30 5.26
N SER A 18 -7.16 -0.25 4.09
CA SER A 18 -8.05 -1.41 4.03
C SER A 18 -7.37 -2.66 4.62
N SER A 19 -8.17 -3.57 5.17
CA SER A 19 -7.65 -4.86 5.66
C SER A 19 -6.96 -5.68 4.56
N GLN A 20 -7.42 -5.52 3.32
CA GLN A 20 -6.83 -6.14 2.14
C GLN A 20 -5.42 -5.59 1.88
N ASP A 21 -5.23 -4.28 1.97
CA ASP A 21 -3.92 -3.65 1.74
C ASP A 21 -2.94 -4.00 2.85
N ILE A 22 -3.39 -4.08 4.10
CA ILE A 22 -2.57 -4.54 5.24
C ILE A 22 -2.09 -5.97 4.99
N THR A 23 -3.00 -6.87 4.61
CA THR A 23 -2.68 -8.28 4.37
C THR A 23 -1.73 -8.44 3.18
N THR A 24 -1.98 -7.71 2.10
CA THR A 24 -1.15 -7.72 0.90
C THR A 24 0.25 -7.18 1.21
N HIS A 25 0.34 -6.07 1.94
CA HIS A 25 1.61 -5.49 2.33
C HIS A 25 2.41 -6.43 3.24
N ALA A 26 1.77 -7.04 4.24
CA ALA A 26 2.40 -8.02 5.12
C ALA A 26 2.93 -9.24 4.34
N LYS A 27 2.14 -9.75 3.38
CA LYS A 27 2.55 -10.87 2.53
C LYS A 27 3.76 -10.52 1.68
N ILE A 28 3.75 -9.37 1.00
CA ILE A 28 4.89 -8.91 0.19
C ILE A 28 6.14 -8.73 1.06
N MET A 29 6.02 -8.15 2.26
CA MET A 29 7.14 -7.99 3.18
C MET A 29 7.69 -9.34 3.70
N ASN A 30 6.82 -10.34 3.85
CA ASN A 30 7.23 -11.69 4.22
C ASN A 30 7.98 -12.37 3.07
N ASP A 31 7.47 -12.24 1.85
CA ASP A 31 8.04 -12.89 0.66
C ASP A 31 9.34 -12.21 0.19
N HIS A 32 9.56 -10.94 0.56
CA HIS A 32 10.73 -10.16 0.19
C HIS A 32 11.55 -9.68 1.42
N ALA A 33 12.27 -10.60 2.06
CA ALA A 33 13.08 -10.31 3.25
C ALA A 33 14.17 -9.24 3.09
N SER A 34 14.57 -8.91 1.86
CA SER A 34 15.52 -7.82 1.54
C SER A 34 14.88 -6.42 1.63
N TRP A 35 13.56 -6.33 1.75
CA TRP A 35 12.84 -5.08 1.86
C TRP A 35 12.93 -4.54 3.29
N ASP A 36 13.13 -3.23 3.37
CA ASP A 36 13.28 -2.54 4.64
C ASP A 36 11.91 -2.19 5.20
N ARG A 37 11.55 -2.82 6.33
CA ARG A 37 10.22 -2.71 6.94
C ARG A 37 9.89 -1.30 7.42
N GLU A 38 10.90 -0.51 7.75
CA GLU A 38 10.72 0.88 8.19
C GLU A 38 10.64 1.86 7.02
N LYS A 39 11.03 1.41 5.82
CA LYS A 39 11.07 2.23 4.61
C LYS A 39 10.08 1.79 3.54
N THR A 40 9.17 0.87 3.85
CA THR A 40 8.12 0.41 2.95
C THR A 40 6.78 1.05 3.33
N ILE A 41 6.00 1.48 2.34
CA ILE A 41 4.65 2.04 2.52
C ILE A 41 3.74 1.51 1.41
N VAL A 42 2.44 1.67 1.61
CA VAL A 42 1.39 1.53 0.60
C VAL A 42 0.91 2.92 0.22
N ILE A 43 0.71 3.19 -1.07
CA ILE A 43 0.07 4.41 -1.55
C ILE A 43 -1.27 4.02 -2.17
N THR A 44 -2.34 4.60 -1.65
CA THR A 44 -3.69 4.42 -2.18
C THR A 44 -4.12 5.68 -2.93
N CYS A 45 -4.52 5.55 -4.18
CA CYS A 45 -5.10 6.64 -4.97
C CYS A 45 -6.62 6.45 -5.03
N SER A 46 -7.36 7.24 -4.26
CA SER A 46 -8.83 7.15 -4.18
C SER A 46 -9.49 8.05 -5.21
N PHE A 47 -10.58 7.60 -5.82
CA PHE A 47 -11.44 8.45 -6.62
C PHE A 47 -12.39 9.22 -5.69
N THR A 48 -12.14 10.51 -5.49
CA THR A 48 -13.08 11.40 -4.80
C THR A 48 -13.94 12.12 -5.83
N SER A 49 -15.24 12.29 -5.56
CA SER A 49 -16.09 13.13 -6.39
C SER A 49 -15.60 14.57 -6.25
N GLY A 50 -14.86 15.05 -7.26
CA GLY A 50 -14.38 16.42 -7.32
C GLY A 50 -15.54 17.42 -7.45
N PRO A 51 -15.29 18.72 -7.15
CA PRO A 51 -16.22 19.79 -7.52
C PRO A 51 -16.37 19.94 -9.04
#